data_AF-A0A9E5DCT1-F1
#
_entry.id   AF-A0A9E5DCT1-F1
#
_cell.length_a   1.000
_cell.length_b   1.000
_cell.length_c   1.000
_cell.angle_alpha   90.00
_cell.angle_beta   90.00
_cell.angle_gamma   90.00
#
_symmetry.space_group_name_H-M   'P 1'
#
loop_
_entity.id
_entity.type
_entity.pdbx_description
1 polymer ?
#
loop_
_entity_poly.entity_id
_entity_poly.type
_entity_poly.pdbx_seq_one_letter_code
_entity_poly.pdbx_strand_id
1 'polypeptide(L)'
;MVSVKDAPRTSTTIVIRSDANARITRSRDPYFSLMRRLFQEDATAMRGQKFLMMVEERQKSGNPVKTSEWEDLIKELDVGRASFYSMRNKLLGAGLISNRNNEYRLSGQFSRDLMDLARWWQTAILGENPDDS
;
A
#
# COMPACT_ATOMS: atom_id res chain seq x y z
N MET A 1 -2.52 -11.48 -25.73
CA MET A 1 -2.84 -11.70 -24.30
C MET A 1 -1.55 -11.46 -23.54
N VAL A 2 -1.41 -10.33 -22.83
CA VAL A 2 -0.15 -10.00 -22.15
C VAL A 2 -0.02 -10.89 -20.91
N SER A 3 1.09 -11.63 -20.82
CA SER A 3 1.38 -12.48 -19.67
C SER A 3 1.45 -11.60 -18.42
N VAL A 4 0.86 -12.07 -17.32
CA VAL A 4 0.83 -11.36 -16.02
C VAL A 4 2.25 -11.11 -15.45
N LYS A 5 3.30 -11.66 -16.07
CA LYS A 5 4.70 -11.44 -15.66
C LYS A 5 5.31 -10.11 -16.13
N ASP A 6 4.71 -9.41 -17.09
CA ASP A 6 5.31 -8.19 -17.69
C ASP A 6 4.45 -6.92 -17.48
N ALA A 7 3.65 -6.87 -16.41
CA ALA A 7 3.04 -5.61 -16.03
C ALA A 7 4.15 -4.64 -15.58
N PRO A 8 4.29 -3.44 -16.19
CA PRO A 8 5.32 -2.49 -15.79
C PRO A 8 5.21 -2.22 -14.30
N ARG A 9 6.34 -2.19 -13.58
CA ARG A 9 6.40 -1.74 -12.19
C ARG A 9 5.98 -0.27 -12.18
N THR A 10 4.68 -0.01 -12.05
CA THR A 10 4.14 1.34 -12.00
C THR A 10 4.60 1.98 -10.69
N SER A 11 5.42 3.01 -10.79
CA SER A 11 5.77 3.84 -9.65
C SER A 11 4.51 4.40 -9.01
N THR A 12 4.45 4.41 -7.68
CA THR A 12 3.33 4.98 -6.93
C THR A 12 3.81 6.19 -6.17
N THR A 13 3.18 7.34 -6.41
CA THR A 13 3.42 8.56 -5.65
C THR A 13 2.80 8.43 -4.26
N ILE A 14 3.58 8.75 -3.23
CA ILE A 14 3.16 8.80 -1.83
C ILE A 14 3.31 10.25 -1.34
N VAL A 15 2.26 10.79 -0.73
CA VAL A 15 2.28 12.16 -0.18
C VAL A 15 2.84 12.14 1.25
N ILE A 16 4.02 12.72 1.43
CA ILE A 16 4.60 13.04 2.73
C ILE A 16 4.05 14.40 3.20
N ARG A 17 3.66 14.52 4.47
CA ARG A 17 3.22 15.80 5.07
C ARG A 17 4.17 16.14 6.21
N SER A 18 4.58 17.41 6.30
CA SER A 18 5.48 17.93 7.33
C SER A 18 4.78 18.19 8.68
N ASP A 19 3.45 18.30 8.69
CA ASP A 19 2.67 18.54 9.90
C ASP A 19 2.74 17.35 10.88
N ALA A 20 3.17 17.63 12.12
CA ALA A 20 3.24 16.64 13.20
C ALA A 20 1.88 16.06 13.61
N ASN A 21 0.78 16.78 13.35
CA ASN A 21 -0.58 16.29 13.56
C ASN A 21 -1.04 15.32 12.46
N ALA A 22 -0.36 15.32 11.32
CA ALA A 22 -0.67 14.41 10.21
C ALA A 22 0.01 13.02 10.36
N ARG A 23 0.73 12.77 11.46
CA ARG A 23 1.42 11.50 11.72
C ARG A 23 0.41 10.35 11.76
N ILE A 24 0.65 9.32 10.96
CA ILE A 24 -0.22 8.13 10.87
C ILE A 24 -0.40 7.47 12.24
N THR A 25 0.66 7.38 13.03
CA THR A 25 0.66 6.79 14.38
C THR A 25 -0.15 7.58 15.41
N ARG A 26 -0.50 8.84 15.13
CA ARG A 26 -1.35 9.69 15.98
C ARG A 26 -2.80 9.75 15.49
N SER A 27 -3.10 9.09 14.38
CA SER A 27 -4.46 9.08 13.82
C SER A 27 -5.36 8.12 14.57
N ARG A 28 -6.64 8.47 14.67
CA ARG A 28 -7.71 7.55 15.14
C ARG A 28 -7.95 6.41 14.15
N ASP A 29 -7.67 6.63 12.87
CA ASP A 29 -7.71 5.60 11.83
C ASP A 29 -6.39 5.62 11.01
N PRO A 30 -5.37 4.88 11.47
CA PRO A 30 -4.09 4.80 10.78
C PRO A 30 -4.19 4.24 9.36
N TYR A 31 -5.09 3.28 9.11
CA TYR A 31 -5.27 2.67 7.80
C TYR A 31 -5.81 3.69 6.79
N PHE A 32 -6.90 4.38 7.14
CA PHE A 32 -7.44 5.42 6.28
C PHE A 32 -6.42 6.53 6.04
N SER A 33 -5.70 6.93 7.09
CA SER A 33 -4.69 7.99 7.02
C SER A 33 -3.52 7.62 6.10
N LEU A 34 -3.12 6.34 6.09
CA LEU A 34 -2.16 5.79 5.13
C LEU A 34 -2.72 5.81 3.71
N MET A 35 -3.96 5.36 3.51
CA MET A 35 -4.61 5.35 2.19
C MET A 35 -4.73 6.75 1.59
N ARG A 36 -5.01 7.77 2.40
CA ARG A 36 -5.00 9.18 2.00
C ARG A 36 -3.62 9.70 1.55
N ARG A 37 -2.53 8.94 1.77
CA ARG A 37 -1.21 9.26 1.20
C ARG A 37 -1.04 8.75 -0.24
N LEU A 38 -1.83 7.77 -0.66
CA LEU A 38 -1.76 7.13 -1.99
C LEU A 38 -2.91 7.55 -2.91
N PHE A 39 -4.08 7.85 -2.33
CA PHE A 39 -5.33 8.12 -3.05
C PHE A 39 -5.83 9.54 -2.75
N GLN A 40 -6.12 10.30 -3.80
CA GLN A 40 -6.61 11.68 -3.70
C GLN A 40 -8.10 11.75 -3.35
N GLU A 41 -8.90 10.77 -3.75
CA GLU A 41 -10.33 10.69 -3.45
C GLU A 41 -10.59 9.86 -2.20
N ASP A 42 -11.48 10.34 -1.32
CA ASP A 42 -11.82 9.65 -0.06
C ASP A 42 -12.47 8.30 -0.32
N ALA A 43 -13.39 8.20 -1.28
CA ALA A 43 -14.05 6.93 -1.63
C ALA A 43 -13.02 5.86 -2.04
N THR A 44 -12.03 6.24 -2.84
CA THR A 44 -10.96 5.32 -3.26
C THR A 44 -10.03 4.97 -2.10
N ALA A 45 -9.76 5.92 -1.18
CA ALA A 45 -9.00 5.65 0.03
C ALA A 45 -9.72 4.66 0.97
N MET A 46 -11.04 4.81 1.17
CA MET A 46 -11.86 3.88 1.96
C MET A 46 -11.85 2.47 1.36
N ARG A 47 -11.98 2.35 0.03
CA ARG A 47 -11.91 1.06 -0.67
C ARG A 47 -10.53 0.43 -0.57
N GLY A 48 -9.47 1.23 -0.67
CA GLY A 48 -8.09 0.78 -0.47
C GLY A 48 -7.86 0.24 0.94
N GLN A 49 -8.39 0.93 1.95
CA GLN A 49 -8.36 0.50 3.35
C GLN A 49 -9.08 -0.84 3.51
N LYS A 50 -10.33 -0.93 3.03
CA LYS A 50 -11.13 -2.16 3.12
C LYS A 50 -10.39 -3.33 2.48
N PHE A 51 -9.87 -3.14 1.26
CA PHE A 51 -9.11 -4.19 0.58
C PHE A 51 -7.84 -4.60 1.34
N LEU A 52 -7.10 -3.65 1.90
CA LEU A 52 -5.87 -3.95 2.66
C LEU A 52 -6.18 -4.70 3.97
N MET A 53 -7.26 -4.34 4.66
CA MET A 53 -7.75 -5.07 5.85
C MET A 53 -8.18 -6.49 5.49
N MET A 54 -8.90 -6.69 4.38
CA MET A 54 -9.26 -8.03 3.91
C MET A 54 -8.02 -8.89 3.63
N VAL A 55 -6.99 -8.33 2.99
CA VAL A 55 -5.71 -9.02 2.77
C VAL A 55 -5.04 -9.38 4.10
N GLU A 56 -5.00 -8.46 5.07
CA GLU A 56 -4.44 -8.70 6.39
C GLU A 56 -5.15 -9.84 7.12
N GLU A 57 -6.47 -9.75 7.25
CA GLU A 57 -7.31 -10.70 7.99
C GLU A 57 -7.24 -12.10 7.38
N ARG A 58 -7.37 -12.19 6.04
CA ARG A 58 -7.30 -13.45 5.30
C ARG A 58 -5.92 -14.08 5.30
N GLN A 59 -4.86 -13.27 5.29
CA GLN A 59 -3.51 -13.78 5.48
C GLN A 59 -3.32 -14.36 6.90
N LYS A 60 -3.80 -13.66 7.94
CA LYS A 60 -3.71 -14.11 9.34
C LYS A 60 -4.51 -15.39 9.60
N SER A 61 -5.63 -15.59 8.92
CA SER A 61 -6.45 -16.80 9.04
C SER A 61 -5.99 -17.97 8.17
N GLY A 62 -4.87 -17.83 7.43
CA GLY A 62 -4.35 -18.90 6.59
C GLY A 62 -5.14 -19.14 5.29
N ASN A 63 -6.04 -18.21 4.92
CA ASN A 63 -6.79 -18.24 3.67
C ASN A 63 -6.58 -16.96 2.85
N PRO A 64 -5.37 -16.69 2.32
CA PRO A 64 -5.05 -15.45 1.62
C PRO A 64 -6.00 -15.13 0.47
N VAL A 65 -6.14 -13.85 0.15
CA VAL A 65 -6.93 -13.39 -1.00
C VAL A 65 -6.23 -13.82 -2.29
N LYS A 66 -6.89 -14.62 -3.13
CA LYS A 66 -6.38 -15.08 -4.41
C LYS A 66 -6.69 -14.07 -5.52
N THR A 67 -5.81 -13.97 -6.51
CA THR A 67 -6.00 -13.07 -7.65
C THR A 67 -7.18 -13.47 -8.52
N SER A 68 -7.57 -14.74 -8.51
CA SER A 68 -8.76 -15.27 -9.20
C SER A 68 -10.07 -14.77 -8.60
N GLU A 69 -10.07 -14.32 -7.34
CA GLU A 69 -11.27 -13.82 -6.64
C GLU A 69 -11.62 -12.36 -7.02
N TRP A 70 -11.00 -11.80 -8.06
CA TRP A 70 -11.16 -10.40 -8.42
C TRP A 70 -12.62 -10.01 -8.73
N GLU A 71 -13.43 -10.91 -9.27
CA GLU A 71 -14.85 -10.66 -9.57
C GLU A 71 -15.70 -10.49 -8.30
N ASP A 72 -15.37 -11.19 -7.23
CA ASP A 72 -16.08 -11.06 -5.95
C ASP A 72 -15.57 -9.85 -5.18
N LEU A 73 -14.26 -9.59 -5.24
CA LEU A 73 -13.66 -8.39 -4.66
C LEU A 73 -14.25 -7.10 -5.27
N ILE A 74 -14.48 -7.03 -6.59
CA ILE A 74 -15.10 -5.83 -7.20
C ILE A 74 -16.52 -5.60 -6.71
N LYS A 75 -17.29 -6.67 -6.46
CA LYS A 75 -18.66 -6.58 -5.92
C LYS A 75 -18.61 -6.13 -4.46
N GLU A 76 -17.75 -6.73 -3.66
CA GLU A 76 -17.64 -6.43 -2.23
C GLU A 76 -17.09 -5.02 -1.96
N LEU A 77 -16.20 -4.53 -2.81
CA LEU A 77 -15.65 -3.17 -2.73
C LEU A 77 -16.54 -2.12 -3.43
N ASP A 78 -17.60 -2.55 -4.10
CA ASP A 78 -18.50 -1.71 -4.91
C ASP A 78 -17.71 -0.80 -5.87
N VAL A 79 -16.94 -1.43 -6.76
CA VAL A 79 -16.09 -0.75 -7.75
C VAL A 79 -16.17 -1.39 -9.12
N GLY A 80 -16.03 -0.57 -10.15
CA GLY A 80 -15.77 -1.06 -11.50
C GLY A 80 -14.40 -1.76 -11.61
N ARG A 81 -14.30 -2.66 -12.59
CA ARG A 81 -13.07 -3.43 -12.88
C ARG A 81 -11.83 -2.55 -13.02
N ALA A 82 -11.91 -1.47 -13.80
CA ALA A 82 -10.78 -0.57 -14.02
C ALA A 82 -10.31 0.10 -12.71
N SER A 83 -11.24 0.58 -11.89
CA SER A 83 -10.95 1.20 -10.59
C SER A 83 -10.31 0.22 -9.62
N PHE A 84 -10.77 -1.03 -9.59
CA PHE A 84 -10.15 -2.09 -8.78
C PHE A 84 -8.69 -2.33 -9.19
N TYR A 85 -8.43 -2.53 -10.49
CA TYR A 85 -7.06 -2.77 -10.97
C TYR A 85 -6.15 -1.55 -10.75
N SER A 86 -6.67 -0.33 -10.91
CA SER A 86 -5.93 0.91 -10.59
C SER A 86 -5.56 0.99 -9.11
N MET A 87 -6.54 0.77 -8.22
CA MET A 87 -6.33 0.77 -6.77
C MET A 87 -5.32 -0.32 -6.36
N ARG A 88 -5.51 -1.55 -6.83
CA ARG A 88 -4.61 -2.68 -6.61
C ARG A 88 -3.19 -2.36 -7.08
N ASN A 89 -3.04 -1.79 -8.28
CA ASN A 89 -1.73 -1.46 -8.84
C ASN A 89 -1.00 -0.42 -8.01
N LYS A 90 -1.71 0.59 -7.48
CA LYS A 90 -1.10 1.55 -6.54
C LYS A 90 -0.61 0.87 -5.25
N LEU A 91 -1.38 -0.06 -4.70
CA LEU A 91 -0.96 -0.80 -3.49
C LEU A 91 0.26 -1.71 -3.76
N LEU A 92 0.27 -2.39 -4.91
CA LEU A 92 1.42 -3.20 -5.36
C LEU A 92 2.65 -2.32 -5.63
N GLY A 93 2.47 -1.21 -6.34
CA GLY A 93 3.54 -0.28 -6.71
C GLY A 93 4.13 0.47 -5.51
N ALA A 94 3.32 0.77 -4.49
CA ALA A 94 3.81 1.30 -3.21
C ALA A 94 4.47 0.23 -2.32
N GLY A 95 4.44 -1.05 -2.71
CA GLY A 95 5.03 -2.12 -1.93
C GLY A 95 4.28 -2.46 -0.64
N LEU A 96 3.01 -2.04 -0.50
CA LEU A 96 2.14 -2.36 0.64
C LEU A 96 1.63 -3.80 0.58
N ILE A 97 1.36 -4.29 -0.64
CA ILE A 97 1.04 -5.69 -0.90
C ILE A 97 1.98 -6.25 -1.97
N SER A 98 2.07 -7.57 -2.03
CA SER A 98 2.74 -8.31 -3.09
C SER A 98 1.78 -9.35 -3.67
N ASN A 99 2.02 -9.76 -4.91
CA ASN A 99 1.37 -10.91 -5.52
C ASN A 99 2.39 -12.04 -5.62
N ARG A 100 2.22 -13.09 -4.80
CA ARG A 100 3.07 -14.28 -4.80
C ARG A 100 2.18 -15.50 -4.90
N ASN A 101 2.49 -16.42 -5.82
CA ASN A 101 1.69 -17.62 -6.05
C ASN A 101 0.20 -17.35 -6.29
N ASN A 102 -0.12 -16.26 -7.00
CA ASN A 102 -1.49 -15.81 -7.25
C ASN A 102 -2.27 -15.43 -5.96
N GLU A 103 -1.56 -15.06 -4.90
CA GLU A 103 -2.13 -14.59 -3.64
C GLU A 103 -1.63 -13.19 -3.33
N TYR A 104 -2.54 -12.31 -2.91
CA TYR A 104 -2.18 -11.03 -2.33
C TYR A 104 -1.74 -11.22 -0.88
N ARG A 105 -0.57 -10.66 -0.55
CA ARG A 105 0.02 -10.72 0.79
C ARG A 105 0.55 -9.35 1.18
N LEU A 106 0.49 -9.02 2.46
CA LEU A 106 1.12 -7.81 2.99
C LEU A 106 2.63 -7.85 2.70
N SER A 107 3.20 -6.69 2.38
CA SER A 107 4.60 -6.57 2.01
C SER A 107 5.30 -5.54 2.89
N GLY A 108 6.49 -5.90 3.38
CA GLY A 108 7.37 -4.99 4.10
C GLY A 108 8.16 -4.03 3.20
N GLN A 109 8.03 -4.14 1.86
CA GLN A 109 8.81 -3.32 0.92
C GLN A 109 8.54 -1.83 1.14
N PHE A 110 7.28 -1.45 1.33
CA PHE A 110 6.89 -0.08 1.69
C PHE A 110 7.72 0.49 2.84
N SER A 111 7.83 -0.26 3.95
CA SER A 111 8.59 0.20 5.12
C SER A 111 10.09 0.29 4.86
N ARG A 112 10.66 -0.66 4.11
CA ARG A 112 12.10 -0.69 3.80
C ARG A 112 12.49 0.50 2.94
N ASP A 113 11.73 0.79 1.89
CA ASP A 113 12.03 1.91 0.99
C ASP A 113 11.90 3.26 1.72
N LEU A 114 10.89 3.43 2.57
CA LEU A 114 10.74 4.65 3.36
C LEU A 114 11.85 4.84 4.39
N MET A 115 12.27 3.77 5.06
CA MET A 115 13.38 3.82 6.02
C MET A 115 14.71 4.11 5.33
N ASP A 116 14.94 3.55 4.14
CA ASP A 116 16.14 3.81 3.34
C ASP A 116 16.23 5.29 2.94
N LEU A 117 15.14 5.84 2.38
CA LEU A 117 15.06 7.27 2.03
C LEU A 117 15.28 8.19 3.24
N ALA A 118 14.67 7.84 4.38
CA ALA A 118 14.81 8.62 5.61
C ALA A 118 16.24 8.57 6.16
N ARG A 119 16.85 7.38 6.24
CA ARG A 119 18.23 7.20 6.71
C ARG A 119 19.20 7.94 5.81
N TRP A 120 19.08 7.80 4.49
CA TRP A 120 19.92 8.53 3.55
C TRP A 120 19.85 10.03 3.77
N TRP A 121 18.65 10.60 3.95
CA TRP A 121 18.50 12.04 4.23
C TRP A 121 19.22 12.44 5.52
N GLN A 122 19.03 11.68 6.60
CA GLN A 122 19.71 11.95 7.88
C GLN A 122 21.24 11.90 7.73
N THR A 123 21.77 10.84 7.12
CA THR A 123 23.23 10.65 7.02
C THR A 123 23.88 11.57 6.01
N ALA A 124 23.31 11.68 4.80
CA ALA A 124 23.97 12.32 3.67
C ALA A 124 23.67 13.82 3.58
N ILE A 125 22.51 14.26 4.10
CA ILE A 125 22.08 15.66 4.02
C ILE A 125 22.22 16.37 5.36
N LEU A 126 21.82 15.73 6.48
CA LEU A 126 21.90 16.35 7.80
C LEU A 126 23.22 16.07 8.54
N GLY A 127 23.98 15.05 8.11
CA GLY A 127 25.21 14.62 8.79
C GLY A 127 24.98 13.96 10.14
N GLU A 128 23.76 13.47 10.39
CA GLU A 128 23.39 12.75 11.61
C GLU A 128 23.71 11.27 11.42
N ASN A 129 24.52 10.69 12.30
CA ASN A 129 24.71 9.24 12.33
C ASN A 129 23.50 8.59 13.03
N PRO A 130 22.80 7.65 12.38
CA PRO A 130 21.63 6.99 12.96
C PRO A 130 21.94 6.12 14.19
N ASP A 131 23.22 5.92 14.52
CA ASP A 131 23.71 5.19 15.68
C ASP A 131 24.05 6.10 16.89
N ASP A 132 23.92 7.42 16.76
CA ASP A 132 24.23 8.40 17.82
C ASP A 132 23.03 8.66 18.76
N SER A 133 21.94 7.87 18.66
CA SER A 133 20.68 8.01 19.42
C SER A 133 20.40 6.85 20.38
#